data_AF-A0A7K8ZT48-F1
#
_entry.id   AF-A0A7K8ZT48-F1
#
_cell.length_a   1.000
_cell.length_b   1.000
_cell.length_c   1.000
_cell.angle_alpha   90.00
_cell.angle_beta   90.00
_cell.angle_gamma   90.00
#
_symmetry.space_group_name_H-M   'P 1'
#
loop_
_entity.id
_entity.type
_entity.pdbx_description
1 polymer ?
#
loop_
_entity_poly.entity_id
_entity_poly.type
_entity_poly.pdbx_seq_one_letter_code
_entity_poly.pdbx_strand_id
1 'polypeptide(L)'
;PEGRTQDGGGDASFRWQCVEQPIGKLLFRRFLEGSPGLAAAGALWAELEAFDQCEEAERAEAANKLRSRFFKAGGAEHCGFLSAAATATPTG
;
A
#
# COMPACT_ATOMS: atom_id res chain seq x y z
N PRO A 1 38.71 24.16 11.60
CA PRO A 1 37.60 23.27 12.02
C PRO A 1 36.34 23.61 11.19
N GLU A 2 35.39 22.67 11.12
CA GLU A 2 34.08 22.81 10.45
C GLU A 2 34.05 22.53 8.95
N GLY A 3 34.42 21.28 8.60
CA GLY A 3 33.87 20.63 7.42
C GLY A 3 32.43 20.22 7.72
N ARG A 4 31.46 20.84 7.05
CA ARG A 4 30.04 20.44 7.09
C ARG A 4 29.94 18.95 6.83
N THR A 5 29.35 18.23 7.77
CA THR A 5 28.81 16.90 7.56
C THR A 5 27.85 16.95 6.37
N GLN A 6 28.13 16.16 5.33
CA GLN A 6 27.17 15.89 4.26
C GLN A 6 26.04 15.04 4.86
N ASP A 7 24.97 15.68 5.33
CA ASP A 7 23.67 15.04 5.51
C ASP A 7 22.98 14.94 4.13
N GLY A 8 23.49 14.05 3.27
CA GLY A 8 22.98 13.83 1.91
C GLY A 8 22.11 12.57 1.77
N GLY A 9 21.69 11.94 2.86
CA GLY A 9 21.04 10.62 2.84
C GLY A 9 19.55 10.58 3.19
N GLY A 10 18.99 11.65 3.78
CA GLY A 10 17.61 11.66 4.27
C GLY A 10 16.54 11.84 3.19
N ASP A 11 16.80 12.73 2.22
CA ASP A 11 15.82 13.14 1.21
C ASP A 11 15.58 12.09 0.11
N ALA A 12 16.43 11.07 0.00
CA ALA A 12 16.33 10.05 -1.05
C ALA A 12 15.57 8.78 -0.63
N SER A 13 15.11 8.66 0.62
CA SER A 13 14.44 7.42 1.04
C SER A 13 13.07 7.26 0.37
N PHE A 14 12.71 6.02 -0.02
CA PHE A 14 11.40 5.73 -0.59
C PHE A 14 10.26 6.11 0.37
N ARG A 15 10.44 5.80 1.67
CA ARG A 15 9.45 6.12 2.70
C ARG A 15 9.18 7.62 2.76
N TRP A 16 10.24 8.43 2.79
CA TRP A 16 10.10 9.88 2.80
C TRP A 16 9.42 10.39 1.52
N GLN A 17 9.96 10.03 0.35
CA GLN A 17 9.49 10.58 -0.93
C GLN A 17 8.09 10.07 -1.33
N CYS A 18 7.78 8.79 -1.12
CA CYS A 18 6.60 8.15 -1.70
C CYS A 18 5.50 7.85 -0.69
N VAL A 19 5.74 8.02 0.61
CA VAL A 19 4.76 7.69 1.67
C VAL A 19 4.48 8.89 2.57
N GLU A 20 5.52 9.59 3.04
CA GLU A 20 5.36 10.68 4.01
C GLU A 20 5.14 12.04 3.33
N GLN A 21 5.81 12.31 2.21
CA GLN A 21 5.60 13.52 1.40
C GLN A 21 4.26 13.44 0.63
N PRO A 22 3.28 14.32 0.88
CA PRO A 22 1.94 14.20 0.28
C PRO A 22 1.95 14.25 -1.25
N ILE A 23 2.73 15.16 -1.83
CA ILE A 23 2.85 15.29 -3.28
C ILE A 23 3.56 14.08 -3.88
N GLY A 24 4.65 13.63 -3.23
CA GLY A 24 5.39 12.47 -3.72
C GLY A 24 4.58 11.17 -3.61
N LYS A 25 3.80 10.99 -2.56
CA LYS A 25 2.80 9.89 -2.44
C LYS A 25 1.74 9.96 -3.53
N LEU A 26 1.20 11.14 -3.83
CA LEU A 26 0.23 11.32 -4.91
C LEU A 26 0.83 10.90 -6.25
N LEU A 27 2.02 11.41 -6.59
CA LEU A 27 2.71 11.06 -7.84
C LEU A 27 3.02 9.58 -7.92
N PHE A 28 3.47 8.98 -6.82
CA PHE A 28 3.77 7.56 -6.77
C PHE A 28 2.51 6.69 -6.94
N ARG A 29 1.37 7.06 -6.33
CA ARG A 29 0.08 6.38 -6.58
C ARG A 29 -0.33 6.43 -8.05
N ARG A 30 -0.17 7.57 -8.72
CA ARG A 30 -0.43 7.68 -10.17
C ARG A 30 0.51 6.79 -11.00
N PHE A 31 1.78 6.70 -10.60
CA PHE A 31 2.72 5.79 -11.23
C PHE A 31 2.30 4.32 -11.09
N LEU A 32 1.85 3.90 -9.89
CA LEU A 32 1.34 2.55 -9.66
C LEU A 32 0.10 2.26 -10.52
N GLU A 33 -0.88 3.18 -10.55
CA GLU A 33 -2.10 3.07 -11.36
C GLU A 33 -1.80 2.90 -12.86
N GLY A 34 -0.82 3.62 -13.39
CA GLY A 34 -0.43 3.58 -14.80
C GLY A 34 0.48 2.41 -15.20
N SER A 35 0.94 1.61 -14.24
CA SER A 35 1.92 0.54 -14.46
C SER A 35 1.25 -0.84 -14.32
N PRO A 36 1.01 -1.59 -15.42
CA PRO A 36 0.21 -2.82 -15.38
C PRO A 36 0.67 -3.87 -14.36
N GLY A 37 1.99 -4.00 -14.13
CA GLY A 37 2.54 -4.94 -13.13
C GLY A 37 2.43 -4.47 -11.68
N LEU A 38 2.09 -3.20 -11.43
CA LEU A 38 2.02 -2.57 -10.12
C LEU A 38 0.62 -2.06 -9.76
N ALA A 39 -0.28 -1.99 -10.73
CA ALA A 39 -1.63 -1.45 -10.58
C ALA A 39 -2.41 -2.12 -9.44
N ALA A 40 -2.33 -3.45 -9.33
CA ALA A 40 -2.98 -4.20 -8.24
C ALA A 40 -2.44 -3.82 -6.85
N ALA A 41 -1.13 -3.55 -6.73
CA ALA A 41 -0.53 -3.10 -5.47
C ALA A 41 -0.99 -1.68 -5.10
N GLY A 42 -1.06 -0.78 -6.08
CA GLY A 42 -1.61 0.57 -5.89
C GLY A 42 -3.07 0.57 -5.48
N ALA A 43 -3.88 -0.29 -6.10
CA ALA A 43 -5.29 -0.47 -5.75
C ALA A 43 -5.47 -1.05 -4.34
N LEU A 44 -4.70 -2.08 -3.96
CA LEU A 44 -4.73 -2.63 -2.61
C LEU A 44 -4.40 -1.56 -1.57
N TRP A 45 -3.35 -0.77 -1.79
CA TRP A 45 -2.97 0.28 -0.84
C TRP A 45 -4.09 1.32 -0.67
N ALA A 46 -4.70 1.76 -1.78
CA ALA A 46 -5.83 2.69 -1.73
C ALA A 46 -7.01 2.14 -0.88
N GLU A 47 -7.33 0.85 -1.04
CA GLU A 47 -8.43 0.21 -0.34
C GLU A 47 -8.11 -0.05 1.14
N LEU A 48 -6.84 -0.29 1.50
CA LEU A 48 -6.41 -0.36 2.90
C LEU A 48 -6.54 0.99 3.60
N GLU A 49 -6.15 2.08 2.94
CA GLU A 49 -6.34 3.43 3.50
C GLU A 49 -7.82 3.77 3.68
N ALA A 50 -8.68 3.36 2.74
CA ALA A 50 -10.12 3.51 2.87
C ALA A 50 -10.68 2.66 4.02
N PHE A 51 -10.19 1.42 4.16
CA PHE A 51 -10.57 0.51 5.24
C PHE A 51 -10.21 1.05 6.63
N ASP A 52 -9.06 1.71 6.77
CA ASP A 52 -8.66 2.35 8.03
C ASP A 52 -9.62 3.49 8.44
N GLN A 53 -10.39 4.03 7.49
CA GLN A 53 -11.42 5.05 7.73
C GLN A 53 -12.84 4.46 7.82
N CYS A 54 -13.01 3.13 7.70
CA CYS A 54 -14.33 2.51 7.79
C CYS A 54 -14.88 2.52 9.21
N GLU A 55 -16.16 2.85 9.31
CA GLU A 55 -16.96 2.69 10.51
C GLU A 55 -17.03 1.21 10.94
N GLU A 56 -17.18 0.96 12.24
CA GLU A 56 -17.21 -0.40 12.79
C GLU A 56 -18.27 -1.28 12.12
N ALA A 57 -19.45 -0.71 11.84
CA ALA A 57 -20.57 -1.41 11.20
C ALA A 57 -20.24 -1.90 9.77
N GLU A 58 -19.35 -1.22 9.06
CA GLU A 58 -18.98 -1.52 7.67
C GLU A 58 -17.70 -2.36 7.56
N ARG A 59 -16.89 -2.38 8.63
CA ARG A 59 -15.55 -2.98 8.65
C ARG A 59 -15.55 -4.46 8.26
N ALA A 60 -16.53 -5.23 8.72
CA ALA A 60 -16.61 -6.66 8.38
C ALA A 60 -16.83 -6.88 6.87
N GLU A 61 -17.70 -6.08 6.26
CA GLU A 61 -17.97 -6.16 4.82
C GLU A 61 -16.76 -5.68 4.00
N ALA A 62 -16.15 -4.56 4.39
CA ALA A 62 -14.97 -4.02 3.74
C ALA A 62 -13.78 -5.00 3.78
N ALA A 63 -13.57 -5.68 4.92
CA ALA A 63 -12.55 -6.72 5.04
C ALA A 63 -12.82 -7.92 4.11
N ASN A 64 -14.08 -8.32 3.95
CA ASN A 64 -14.45 -9.39 3.01
C ASN A 64 -14.18 -9.00 1.55
N LYS A 65 -14.50 -7.75 1.18
CA LYS A 65 -14.20 -7.21 -0.16
C LYS A 65 -12.71 -7.18 -0.44
N LEU A 66 -11.90 -6.67 0.48
CA LEU A 66 -10.43 -6.68 0.38
C LEU A 66 -9.87 -8.09 0.15
N ARG A 67 -10.27 -9.06 1.00
CA ARG A 67 -9.79 -10.45 0.90
C ARG A 67 -10.14 -11.11 -0.43
N SER A 68 -11.41 -10.98 -0.86
CA SER A 68 -11.88 -11.61 -2.10
C SER A 68 -11.29 -10.99 -3.36
N ARG A 69 -11.02 -9.68 -3.35
CA ARG A 69 -10.47 -8.93 -4.49
C ARG A 69 -8.96 -9.10 -4.63
N PHE A 70 -8.21 -9.01 -3.53
CA PHE A 70 -6.75 -8.90 -3.57
C PHE A 70 -6.01 -10.13 -3.04
N PHE A 71 -6.54 -10.88 -2.07
CA PHE A 71 -5.77 -11.94 -1.40
C PHE A 71 -6.05 -13.34 -1.96
N LYS A 72 -7.23 -13.54 -2.55
CA LYS A 72 -7.62 -14.83 -3.12
C LYS A 72 -7.06 -15.00 -4.53
N ALA A 73 -6.41 -16.13 -4.79
CA ALA A 73 -6.03 -16.51 -6.15
C ALA A 73 -7.27 -16.53 -7.07
N GLY A 74 -7.16 -15.87 -8.23
CA GLY A 74 -8.28 -15.67 -9.16
C GLY A 74 -9.21 -14.49 -8.82
N GLY A 75 -8.93 -13.73 -7.76
CA GLY A 75 -9.54 -12.41 -7.53
C GLY A 75 -9.14 -11.42 -8.65
N ALA A 76 -10.01 -10.45 -8.92
CA ALA A 76 -9.86 -9.52 -10.04
C ALA A 76 -8.52 -8.75 -10.03
N GLU A 77 -7.99 -8.46 -8.84
CA GLU A 77 -6.71 -7.76 -8.64
C GLU A 77 -5.81 -8.53 -7.67
N HIS A 78 -5.79 -9.87 -7.83
CA HIS A 78 -5.00 -10.74 -6.98
C HIS A 78 -3.54 -10.30 -6.87
N CYS A 79 -3.11 -9.98 -5.65
CA CYS A 79 -1.78 -9.50 -5.30
C CYS A 79 -0.85 -10.69 -5.01
N GLY A 80 -0.36 -11.33 -6.08
CA GLY A 80 0.51 -12.51 -5.99
C GLY A 80 1.88 -12.28 -5.35
N PHE A 81 2.26 -11.03 -5.07
CA PHE A 81 3.48 -10.69 -4.32
C PHE A 81 3.32 -10.87 -2.80
N LEU A 82 2.09 -11.00 -2.29
CA LEU A 82 1.83 -11.21 -0.88
C LEU A 82 2.22 -12.63 -0.48
N SER A 83 2.86 -12.76 0.68
CA SER A 83 3.16 -14.07 1.26
C SER A 83 1.89 -14.71 1.83
N ALA A 84 1.90 -16.04 1.94
CA ALA A 84 0.80 -16.78 2.57
C ALA A 84 0.51 -16.28 4.00
N ALA A 85 1.55 -15.88 4.74
CA ALA A 85 1.42 -15.32 6.08
C ALA A 85 0.70 -13.96 6.09
N ALA A 86 0.98 -13.09 5.10
CA ALA A 86 0.31 -11.79 5.00
C ALA A 86 -1.19 -11.91 4.67
N THR A 87 -1.58 -12.98 3.96
CA THR A 87 -2.98 -13.25 3.59
C THR A 87 -3.72 -14.16 4.58
N ALA A 88 -3.05 -14.65 5.62
CA ALA A 88 -3.64 -15.56 6.58
C ALA A 88 -4.72 -14.85 7.41
N THR A 89 -5.86 -15.50 7.64
CA THR A 89 -6.80 -15.07 8.67
C THR A 89 -6.20 -15.35 10.04
N PRO A 90 -6.14 -14.37 10.96
CA PRO A 90 -5.67 -14.61 12.31
C PRO A 90 -6.55 -15.68 12.97
N THR A 91 -5.94 -16.80 13.34
CA THR A 91 -6.53 -17.75 14.27
C THR A 91 -6.50 -17.09 15.64
N GLY A 92 -7.68 -16.72 16.14
CA GLY A 92 -7.85 -16.15 17.48
C GLY A 92 -7.41 -17.09 18.59
#